data_AF-A0A7S4NMJ5-F1
#
_entry.id   AF-A0A7S4NMJ5-F1
#
_cell.length_a   1.000
_cell.length_b   1.000
_cell.length_c   1.000
_cell.angle_alpha   90.00
_cell.angle_beta   90.00
_cell.angle_gamma   90.00
#
_symmetry.space_group_name_H-M   'P 1'
#
loop_
_entity.id
_entity.type
_entity.pdbx_description
1 polymer ?
#
loop_
_entity_poly.entity_id
_entity_poly.type
_entity_poly.pdbx_seq_one_letter_code
_entity_poly.pdbx_strand_id
1 'polypeptide(L)'
;SMKTEARLACTEPFAGGGSWTTMAATMAGHRRMKNVEALLKRVHVNGVKGSFLEAGVWRGGMSMYAAAVMSVYNMRDRKVYLCDSFQGLPAPRANSVRADETYYIDSKVNVSLAVRAESIRATFATYGIPQDNVVTVPGRRQGLP
;
A
#
# COMPACT_ATOMS: atom_id res chain seq x y z
N SER A 1 -7.61 28.85 8.95
CA SER A 1 -7.58 29.42 7.58
C SER A 1 -8.57 28.66 6.74
N MET A 2 -9.36 29.35 5.92
CA MET A 2 -10.37 28.76 5.01
C MET A 2 -9.78 27.65 4.12
N LYS A 3 -8.48 27.72 3.79
CA LYS A 3 -7.76 26.67 3.04
C LYS A 3 -7.57 25.37 3.85
N THR A 4 -7.39 25.48 5.17
CA THR A 4 -7.24 24.32 6.06
C THR A 4 -8.58 23.61 6.25
N GLU A 5 -9.67 24.37 6.42
CA GLU A 5 -11.03 23.84 6.59
C GLU A 5 -11.55 23.17 5.32
N ALA A 6 -11.36 23.80 4.15
CA ALA A 6 -11.71 23.20 2.85
C ALA A 6 -10.91 21.90 2.58
N ARG A 7 -9.63 21.87 2.98
CA ARG A 7 -8.80 20.66 2.87
C ARG A 7 -9.31 19.55 3.79
N LEU A 8 -9.66 19.87 5.03
CA LEU A 8 -10.22 18.89 5.98
C LEU A 8 -11.51 18.31 5.40
N ALA A 9 -12.46 19.15 4.99
CA ALA A 9 -13.74 18.72 4.42
C ALA A 9 -13.60 17.74 3.23
N CYS A 10 -12.66 17.99 2.30
CA CYS A 10 -12.41 17.08 1.16
C CYS A 10 -11.70 15.77 1.55
N THR A 11 -10.98 15.74 2.67
CA THR A 11 -10.19 14.56 3.10
C THR A 11 -10.87 13.73 4.19
N GLU A 12 -11.83 14.30 4.92
CA GLU A 12 -12.59 13.63 5.98
C GLU A 12 -13.21 12.30 5.53
N PRO A 13 -13.85 12.18 4.35
CA PRO A 13 -14.39 10.91 3.89
C PRO A 13 -13.33 9.81 3.70
N PHE A 14 -12.07 10.20 3.51
CA PHE A 14 -10.93 9.30 3.31
C PHE A 14 -10.02 9.24 4.53
N ALA A 15 -10.39 9.85 5.66
CA ALA A 15 -9.53 9.92 6.83
C ALA A 15 -9.31 8.52 7.44
N GLY A 16 -10.35 7.69 7.49
CA GLY A 16 -10.28 6.30 7.96
C GLY A 16 -9.92 5.26 6.90
N GLY A 17 -9.95 5.66 5.63
CA GLY A 17 -10.00 4.74 4.49
C GLY A 17 -11.39 4.11 4.35
N GLY A 18 -11.50 3.02 3.58
CA GLY A 18 -12.71 2.18 3.56
C GLY A 18 -13.75 2.46 2.48
N SER A 19 -13.59 3.49 1.63
CA SER A 19 -14.30 3.53 0.36
C SER A 19 -13.45 2.86 -0.73
N TRP A 20 -14.07 2.02 -1.55
CA TRP A 20 -13.45 1.54 -2.79
C TRP A 20 -13.21 2.74 -3.69
N THR A 21 -12.00 3.26 -3.67
CA THR A 21 -11.63 4.44 -4.45
C THR A 21 -11.42 4.01 -5.90
N THR A 22 -12.17 4.60 -6.83
CA THR A 22 -12.01 4.32 -8.26
C THR A 22 -10.59 4.66 -8.74
N MET A 23 -10.04 5.80 -8.28
CA MET A 23 -8.79 6.36 -8.79
C MET A 23 -7.61 6.36 -7.80
N ALA A 24 -7.83 6.21 -6.49
CA ALA A 24 -6.72 6.35 -5.54
C ALA A 24 -5.77 5.14 -5.58
N ALA A 25 -4.50 5.38 -5.23
CA ALA A 25 -3.48 4.34 -5.18
C ALA A 25 -3.45 3.56 -3.85
N THR A 26 -4.20 3.99 -2.84
CA THR A 26 -4.33 3.27 -1.56
C THR A 26 -5.73 3.42 -0.95
N MET A 27 -6.20 2.36 -0.29
CA MET A 27 -7.43 2.35 0.50
C MET A 27 -7.17 2.60 1.99
N ALA A 28 -5.91 2.80 2.39
CA ALA A 28 -5.53 2.96 3.79
C ALA A 28 -6.06 4.27 4.42
N GLY A 29 -6.27 5.29 3.59
CA GLY A 29 -6.70 6.60 4.06
C GLY A 29 -5.63 7.35 4.88
N HIS A 30 -5.92 8.61 5.16
CA HIS A 30 -4.92 9.56 5.66
C HIS A 30 -4.38 9.19 7.05
N ARG A 31 -5.22 8.69 7.96
CA ARG A 31 -4.77 8.33 9.33
C ARG A 31 -3.74 7.22 9.32
N ARG A 32 -3.95 6.16 8.53
CA ARG A 32 -2.99 5.05 8.41
C ARG A 32 -1.71 5.47 7.69
N MET A 33 -1.81 6.35 6.68
CA MET A 33 -0.62 6.94 6.05
C MET A 33 0.19 7.73 7.08
N LYS A 34 -0.44 8.63 7.84
CA LYS A 34 0.25 9.40 8.90
C LYS A 34 0.87 8.52 9.97
N ASN A 35 0.23 7.40 10.31
CA ASN A 35 0.83 6.41 11.20
C ASN A 35 2.13 5.83 10.63
N VAL A 36 2.17 5.46 9.34
CA VAL A 36 3.40 4.97 8.69
C VAL A 36 4.50 6.04 8.69
N GLU A 37 4.18 7.30 8.37
CA GLU A 37 5.15 8.40 8.47
C GLU A 37 5.74 8.51 9.88
N ALA A 38 4.88 8.52 10.90
CA ALA A 38 5.31 8.64 12.30
C ALA A 38 6.20 7.47 12.73
N LEU A 39 5.86 6.24 12.35
CA LEU A 39 6.65 5.04 12.65
C LEU A 39 8.01 5.07 11.95
N LEU A 40 8.06 5.44 10.67
CA LEU A 40 9.33 5.55 9.93
C LEU A 40 10.24 6.60 10.56
N LYS A 41 9.70 7.77 10.93
CA LYS A 41 10.45 8.81 11.63
C LYS A 41 10.99 8.31 12.98
N ARG A 42 10.16 7.60 13.76
CA ARG A 42 10.57 7.05 15.06
C ARG A 42 11.68 6.01 14.92
N VAL A 43 11.56 5.10 13.95
CA VAL A 43 12.59 4.10 13.61
C VAL A 43 13.91 4.78 13.22
N HIS A 44 13.83 5.85 12.43
CA HIS A 44 15.00 6.62 11.99
C HIS A 44 15.69 7.35 13.16
N VAL A 45 14.93 8.12 13.95
CA VAL A 45 15.45 8.86 15.11
C VAL A 45 16.08 7.94 16.14
N ASN A 46 15.49 6.76 16.37
CA ASN A 46 15.99 5.79 17.33
C ASN A 46 17.11 4.90 16.77
N GLY A 47 17.56 5.11 15.52
CA GLY A 47 18.63 4.33 14.92
C GLY A 47 18.31 2.84 14.72
N VAL A 48 17.03 2.45 14.76
CA VAL A 48 16.60 1.05 14.63
C VAL A 48 16.95 0.55 13.24
N LYS A 49 17.82 -0.45 13.11
CA LYS A 49 18.26 -0.99 11.82
C LYS A 49 17.18 -1.83 11.15
N GLY A 50 17.19 -1.88 9.82
CA GLY A 50 16.26 -2.70 9.03
C GLY A 50 15.54 -1.93 7.92
N SER A 51 14.60 -2.61 7.27
CA SER A 51 13.84 -2.13 6.10
C SER A 51 12.35 -1.99 6.41
N PHE A 52 11.61 -1.34 5.51
CA PHE A 52 10.15 -1.31 5.53
C PHE A 52 9.59 -2.39 4.61
N LEU A 53 8.49 -3.00 5.01
CA LEU A 53 7.78 -4.03 4.23
C LEU A 53 6.27 -3.77 4.32
N GLU A 54 5.61 -3.85 3.16
CA GLU A 54 4.15 -3.92 3.06
C GLU A 54 3.76 -5.27 2.46
N ALA A 55 2.90 -6.02 3.16
CA ALA A 55 2.38 -7.31 2.72
C ALA A 55 0.90 -7.17 2.32
N GLY A 56 0.63 -7.20 1.01
CA GLY A 56 -0.64 -6.77 0.41
C GLY A 56 -0.59 -5.29 0.08
N VAL A 57 -0.12 -4.96 -1.12
CA VAL A 57 0.19 -3.58 -1.56
C VAL A 57 -0.90 -2.99 -2.46
N TRP A 58 -1.73 -3.81 -3.10
CA TRP A 58 -2.73 -3.36 -4.09
C TRP A 58 -2.10 -2.45 -5.17
N ARG A 59 -2.55 -1.20 -5.30
CA ARG A 59 -1.98 -0.19 -6.24
C ARG A 59 -0.69 0.46 -5.72
N GLY A 60 -0.18 0.03 -4.58
CA GLY A 60 1.12 0.42 -4.03
C GLY A 60 1.17 1.79 -3.35
N GLY A 61 0.04 2.45 -3.09
CA GLY A 61 0.01 3.83 -2.59
C GLY A 61 0.65 4.02 -1.22
N MET A 62 0.55 3.05 -0.32
CA MET A 62 1.23 3.14 0.98
C MET A 62 2.74 2.91 0.85
N SER A 63 3.16 1.90 0.07
CA SER A 63 4.57 1.70 -0.28
C SER A 63 5.21 2.91 -0.97
N MET A 64 4.50 3.56 -1.90
CA MET A 64 4.92 4.82 -2.52
C MET A 64 5.10 5.92 -1.47
N TYR A 65 4.13 6.05 -0.58
CA TYR A 65 4.19 7.02 0.50
C TYR A 65 5.36 6.76 1.46
N ALA A 66 5.61 5.51 1.84
CA ALA A 66 6.75 5.12 2.65
C ALA A 66 8.08 5.45 1.96
N ALA A 67 8.23 5.15 0.67
CA ALA A 67 9.41 5.49 -0.12
C ALA A 67 9.63 7.02 -0.20
N ALA A 68 8.55 7.79 -0.43
CA ALA A 68 8.62 9.26 -0.45
C ALA A 68 9.05 9.83 0.91
N VAL A 69 8.50 9.32 2.02
CA VAL A 69 8.93 9.70 3.38
C VAL A 69 10.42 9.39 3.57
N MET A 70 10.87 8.17 3.25
CA MET A 70 12.28 7.81 3.39
C MET A 70 13.20 8.71 2.55
N SER A 71 12.78 9.07 1.34
CA SER A 71 13.52 10.00 0.47
C SER A 71 13.66 11.38 1.10
N VAL A 72 12.55 11.97 1.56
CA VAL A 72 12.52 13.31 2.19
C VAL A 72 13.39 13.37 3.45
N TYR A 73 13.40 12.31 4.26
CA TYR A 73 14.22 12.23 5.48
C TYR A 73 15.59 11.57 5.24
N ASN A 74 16.01 11.41 3.97
CA ASN A 74 17.32 10.90 3.58
C ASN A 74 17.70 9.53 4.18
N MET A 75 16.72 8.63 4.33
CA MET A 75 16.89 7.28 4.89
C MET A 75 17.44 6.30 3.85
N ARG A 76 18.67 6.53 3.38
CA ARG A 76 19.27 5.79 2.25
C ARG A 76 19.69 4.35 2.57
N ASP A 77 19.79 3.97 3.85
CA ASP A 77 20.24 2.66 4.31
C ASP A 77 19.13 1.61 4.40
N ARG A 78 17.92 1.91 3.89
CA ARG A 78 16.72 1.10 4.07
C ARG A 78 16.06 0.82 2.75
N LYS A 79 15.60 -0.42 2.59
CA LYS A 79 14.78 -0.81 1.45
C LYS A 79 13.29 -0.70 1.78
N VAL A 80 12.48 -0.57 0.74
CA VAL A 80 11.02 -0.66 0.78
C VAL A 80 10.63 -1.92 0.01
N TYR A 81 10.18 -2.95 0.73
CA TYR A 81 9.74 -4.21 0.15
C TYR A 81 8.22 -4.19 -0.09
N LEU A 82 7.84 -4.39 -1.35
CA LEU A 82 6.47 -4.54 -1.79
C LEU A 82 6.18 -6.02 -1.95
N CYS A 83 5.57 -6.63 -0.94
CA CYS A 83 5.25 -8.05 -0.92
C CYS A 83 3.79 -8.26 -1.29
N ASP A 84 3.51 -8.76 -2.50
CA ASP A 84 2.15 -9.01 -2.98
C ASP A 84 2.14 -10.17 -3.97
N SER A 85 0.98 -10.77 -4.23
CA SER A 85 0.83 -11.70 -5.34
C SER A 85 0.96 -10.99 -6.70
N PHE A 86 0.63 -9.69 -6.74
CA PHE A 86 0.45 -8.86 -7.94
C PHE A 86 -0.61 -9.41 -8.89
N GLN A 87 -1.51 -10.23 -8.35
CA GLN A 87 -2.46 -11.03 -9.10
C GLN A 87 -3.82 -11.12 -8.39
N GLY A 88 -4.02 -10.36 -7.32
CA GLY A 88 -5.25 -10.38 -6.51
C GLY A 88 -5.22 -11.43 -5.40
N LEU A 89 -6.36 -11.64 -4.76
CA LEU A 89 -6.51 -12.59 -3.67
C LEU A 89 -6.49 -14.04 -4.18
N PRO A 90 -5.91 -14.97 -3.40
CA PRO A 90 -5.93 -16.39 -3.72
C PRO A 90 -7.35 -16.98 -3.59
N ALA A 91 -7.56 -18.16 -4.17
CA ALA A 91 -8.74 -18.95 -3.84
C ALA A 91 -8.76 -19.28 -2.33
N PRO A 92 -9.95 -19.39 -1.70
CA PRO A 92 -10.06 -19.83 -0.32
C PRO A 92 -9.42 -21.19 -0.14
N ARG A 93 -8.97 -21.47 1.07
CA ARG A 93 -8.46 -22.80 1.39
C ARG A 93 -9.63 -23.78 1.44
N ALA A 94 -9.39 -25.01 0.98
CA ALA A 94 -10.35 -26.09 1.20
C ALA A 94 -10.62 -26.21 2.72
N ASN A 95 -11.90 -26.24 3.10
CA ASN A 95 -12.36 -26.31 4.50
C ASN A 95 -12.00 -25.08 5.35
N SER A 96 -11.82 -23.91 4.74
CA SER A 96 -11.59 -22.70 5.51
C SER A 96 -12.78 -22.34 6.39
N VAL A 97 -12.54 -22.18 7.69
CA VAL A 97 -13.52 -21.68 8.67
C VAL A 97 -13.53 -20.14 8.77
N ARG A 98 -12.72 -19.47 7.94
CA ARG A 98 -12.51 -18.03 7.95
C ARG A 98 -13.52 -17.35 7.03
N ALA A 99 -14.49 -16.64 7.62
CA ALA A 99 -15.53 -15.92 6.88
C ALA A 99 -14.96 -14.85 5.92
N ASP A 100 -13.77 -14.31 6.20
CA ASP A 100 -13.09 -13.32 5.36
C ASP A 100 -12.47 -13.91 4.09
N GLU A 101 -12.15 -15.22 4.06
CA GLU A 101 -11.60 -15.86 2.85
C GLU A 101 -12.64 -15.97 1.73
N THR A 102 -13.93 -16.00 2.08
CA THR A 102 -15.02 -16.09 1.09
C THR A 102 -15.58 -14.74 0.65
N TYR A 103 -15.34 -13.69 1.42
CA TYR A 103 -15.98 -12.38 1.25
C TYR A 103 -15.55 -11.66 -0.05
N TYR A 104 -14.30 -11.82 -0.46
CA TYR A 104 -13.72 -11.11 -1.62
C TYR A 104 -13.55 -11.98 -2.87
N ILE A 105 -14.09 -13.21 -2.87
CA ILE A 105 -14.01 -14.11 -4.04
C ILE A 105 -14.84 -13.56 -5.21
N ASP A 106 -15.89 -12.76 -4.94
CA ASP A 106 -16.73 -12.23 -6.00
C ASP A 106 -15.85 -11.62 -7.11
N SER A 107 -15.98 -12.22 -8.30
CA SER A 107 -14.96 -12.17 -9.34
C SER A 107 -14.64 -10.75 -9.80
N LYS A 108 -15.60 -9.82 -9.69
CA LYS A 108 -15.41 -8.41 -10.04
C LYS A 108 -14.53 -7.66 -9.04
N VAL A 109 -14.64 -7.98 -7.75
CA VAL A 109 -13.84 -7.34 -6.70
C VAL A 109 -12.40 -7.83 -6.77
N ASN A 110 -12.19 -9.15 -6.94
CA ASN A 110 -10.84 -9.70 -7.04
C ASN A 110 -10.10 -9.20 -8.29
N VAL A 111 -10.80 -9.04 -9.42
CA VAL A 111 -10.21 -8.42 -10.63
C VAL A 111 -9.68 -7.01 -10.34
N SER A 112 -10.38 -6.20 -9.55
CA SER A 112 -9.94 -4.85 -9.18
C SER A 112 -8.76 -4.82 -8.20
N LEU A 113 -8.50 -5.94 -7.51
CA LEU A 113 -7.36 -6.13 -6.60
C LEU A 113 -6.11 -6.64 -7.34
N ALA A 114 -6.28 -7.27 -8.50
CA ALA A 114 -5.19 -7.81 -9.31
C ALA A 114 -4.43 -6.70 -10.04
N VAL A 115 -3.47 -6.09 -9.34
CA VAL A 115 -2.59 -5.05 -9.89
C VAL A 115 -1.20 -5.61 -10.09
N ARG A 116 -0.69 -5.47 -11.31
CA ARG A 116 0.65 -5.95 -11.67
C ARG A 116 1.75 -5.10 -11.05
N ALA A 117 2.88 -5.72 -10.71
CA ALA A 117 4.06 -5.03 -10.20
C ALA A 117 4.54 -3.92 -11.15
N GLU A 118 4.51 -4.14 -12.47
CA GLU A 118 4.96 -3.14 -13.45
C GLU A 118 4.07 -1.89 -13.42
N SER A 119 2.76 -2.05 -13.27
CA SER A 119 1.81 -0.93 -13.16
C SER A 119 2.07 -0.09 -11.90
N ILE A 120 2.44 -0.74 -10.80
CA ILE A 120 2.81 -0.05 -9.56
C ILE A 120 4.09 0.75 -9.79
N ARG A 121 5.13 0.13 -10.37
CA ARG A 121 6.42 0.79 -10.68
C ARG A 121 6.26 2.00 -11.62
N ALA A 122 5.38 1.90 -12.61
CA ALA A 122 5.03 3.03 -13.47
C ALA A 122 4.42 4.19 -12.68
N THR A 123 3.56 3.88 -11.71
CA THR A 123 2.92 4.89 -10.85
C THR A 123 3.92 5.63 -9.97
N PHE A 124 4.93 4.94 -9.42
CA PHE A 124 6.04 5.61 -8.72
C PHE A 124 6.72 6.67 -9.62
N ALA A 125 6.96 6.34 -10.89
CA ALA A 125 7.59 7.25 -11.85
C ALA A 125 6.69 8.45 -12.16
N THR A 126 5.38 8.26 -12.32
CA THR A 126 4.41 9.35 -12.53
C THR A 126 4.45 10.39 -11.39
N TYR A 127 4.68 9.95 -10.15
CA TYR A 127 4.79 10.85 -9.00
C TYR A 127 6.23 11.32 -8.70
N GLY A 128 7.21 10.96 -9.54
CA GLY A 128 8.61 11.34 -9.33
C GLY A 128 9.23 10.77 -8.06
N ILE A 129 8.71 9.65 -7.56
CA ILE A 129 9.20 9.01 -6.33
C ILE A 129 10.42 8.14 -6.68
N PRO A 130 11.60 8.36 -6.05
CA PRO A 130 12.78 7.53 -6.28
C PRO A 130 12.52 6.05 -5.99
N GLN A 131 13.13 5.18 -6.79
CA GLN A 131 12.84 3.75 -6.74
C GLN A 131 14.08 2.86 -6.51
N ASP A 132 15.25 3.48 -6.26
CA ASP A 132 16.54 2.79 -6.14
C ASP A 132 16.57 1.80 -4.96
N ASN A 133 15.82 2.09 -3.91
CA ASN A 133 15.71 1.27 -2.71
C ASN A 133 14.39 0.47 -2.64
N VAL A 134 13.60 0.46 -3.71
CA VAL A 134 12.29 -0.21 -3.75
C VAL A 134 12.42 -1.58 -4.41
N VAL A 135 11.99 -2.63 -3.72
CA VAL A 135 12.08 -4.02 -4.16
C VAL A 135 10.70 -4.65 -4.18
N THR A 136 10.29 -5.20 -5.33
CA THR A 136 9.06 -6.00 -5.45
C THR A 136 9.35 -7.46 -5.16
N VAL A 137 8.57 -8.06 -4.27
CA VAL A 137 8.70 -9.45 -3.85
C VAL A 137 7.40 -10.18 -4.20
N PRO A 138 7.33 -10.88 -5.35
CA PRO A 138 6.15 -11.63 -5.72
C PRO A 138 5.94 -12.81 -4.75
N GLY A 139 4.74 -12.89 -4.20
CA GLY A 139 4.26 -13.98 -3.35
C GLY A 139 3.21 -14.84 -4.05
N ARG A 140 2.57 -15.76 -3.31
CA ARG A 140 1.59 -16.68 -3.90
C ARG A 140 0.33 -15.97 -4.42
N ARG A 141 -0.01 -16.26 -5.68
CA ARG A 141 -1.34 -16.71 -6.11
C ARG A 141 -1.13 -18.04 -6.84
N GLN A 142 -1.74 -19.12 -6.37
CA GLN A 142 -1.68 -20.42 -7.05
C GLN A 142 -3.10 -20.85 -7.43
N GLY A 143 -3.33 -21.08 -8.74
CA GLY A 143 -4.46 -21.79 -9.34
C GLY A 143 -5.86 -21.21 -9.07
N LEU A 144 -6.64 -21.00 -10.14
CA LEU A 144 -8.11 -21.07 -10.01
C LEU A 144 -8.48 -22.55 -9.81
N PRO A 145 -9.53 -22.88 -9.04
CA PRO A 145 -10.06 -24.24 -9.03
C PRO A 145 -10.40 -24.73 -10.45
#